data_AF-A0A0L0SBW5-F1
#
_entry.id   AF-A0A0L0SBW5-F1
#
_cell.length_a   1.000
_cell.length_b   1.000
_cell.length_c   1.000
_cell.angle_alpha   90.00
_cell.angle_beta   90.00
_cell.angle_gamma   90.00
#
_symmetry.space_group_name_H-M   'P 1'
#
loop_
_entity.id
_entity.type
_entity.pdbx_description
1 polymer ?
#
loop_
_entity_poly.entity_id
_entity_poly.type
_entity_poly.pdbx_seq_one_letter_code
_entity_poly.pdbx_strand_id
1 'polypeptide(L)'
;MTREQLLEEVKKLQTDINTEREERNYFQMERDKIHNFWEITKNEMNEAKALLLNKDREIEEQEEKHQVEIKVYKQKVKHLLYEYQNNIAHLQTAHTKTLMQSSSEHDDQQQVLKKDKRALKLELKELELSHEDVVRNLHGKHDAELNALRVDYERRAKELQTKYDRKMKAIRDDLELRRKNEIHEIEERKNGQINALMKNHEKAFSEIKNYYNDITLNNLALINSLKEQVEDMKKKEERNEKVMNDIVAENKRLSEPLQAALAEGEALRKQLANYQKDKLSLHNAKARLRVLEDAHKNLAWEHEVLEQRFAQVQKERDDLYNQFLTRVVEVQQKSGFKNLMLEKKLDALRLTLEKKDMALHEVMATSHVDPTTAANISRKLDEIIDAKNQQIRELQLDLARVTKAHNELIRTFQAKMIENGVPIDDLSLKPLVTNATVLPAVALK
;
A
#
# COMPACT_ATOMS: atom_id res chain seq x y z
N MET A 1 113.69 -102.77 87.68
CA MET A 1 113.30 -101.48 88.28
C MET A 1 113.41 -101.57 89.80
N THR A 2 113.96 -100.54 90.46
CA THR A 2 113.95 -100.37 91.92
C THR A 2 112.63 -99.75 92.39
N ARG A 3 112.29 -99.88 93.69
CA ARG A 3 111.03 -99.39 94.28
C ARG A 3 110.74 -97.90 94.01
N GLU A 4 111.78 -97.08 93.85
CA GLU A 4 111.67 -95.66 93.46
C GLU A 4 111.18 -95.48 92.01
N GLN A 5 111.61 -96.34 91.07
CA GLN A 5 111.19 -96.26 89.67
C GLN A 5 109.70 -96.60 89.47
N LEU A 6 109.16 -97.52 90.29
CA LEU A 6 107.74 -97.84 90.33
C LEU A 6 106.88 -96.71 90.92
N LEU A 7 107.38 -95.98 91.92
CA LEU A 7 106.68 -94.83 92.49
C LEU A 7 106.65 -93.63 91.52
N GLU A 8 107.71 -93.43 90.75
CA GLU A 8 107.77 -92.43 89.68
C GLU A 8 106.79 -92.77 88.54
N GLU A 9 106.72 -94.04 88.11
CA GLU A 9 105.72 -94.51 87.12
C GLU A 9 104.28 -94.35 87.62
N VAL A 10 104.01 -94.65 88.89
CA VAL A 10 102.67 -94.45 89.47
C VAL A 10 102.30 -92.95 89.49
N LYS A 11 103.23 -92.06 89.84
CA LYS A 11 103.01 -90.60 89.74
C LYS A 11 102.75 -90.15 88.32
N LYS A 12 103.50 -90.68 87.35
CA LYS A 12 103.31 -90.35 85.93
C LYS A 12 101.94 -90.82 85.45
N LEU A 13 101.56 -92.07 85.72
CA LEU A 13 100.22 -92.60 85.41
C LEU A 13 99.10 -91.83 86.09
N GLN A 14 99.30 -91.37 87.33
CA GLN A 14 98.31 -90.53 88.04
C GLN A 14 98.15 -89.16 87.39
N THR A 15 99.26 -88.61 86.87
CA THR A 15 99.26 -87.33 86.14
C THR A 15 98.59 -87.50 84.79
N ASP A 16 98.93 -88.55 84.05
CA ASP A 16 98.30 -88.91 82.77
C ASP A 16 96.78 -89.13 82.94
N ILE A 17 96.35 -89.85 84.00
CA ILE A 17 94.93 -90.02 84.33
C ILE A 17 94.23 -88.69 84.61
N ASN A 18 94.90 -87.74 85.27
CA ASN A 18 94.31 -86.44 85.55
C ASN A 18 94.22 -85.58 84.27
N THR A 19 95.25 -85.59 83.42
CA THR A 19 95.23 -84.93 82.11
C THR A 19 94.12 -85.50 81.23
N GLU A 20 93.99 -86.82 81.15
CA GLU A 20 92.91 -87.49 80.40
C GLU A 20 91.51 -87.17 80.97
N ARG A 21 91.38 -86.95 82.28
CA ARG A 21 90.13 -86.50 82.90
C ARG A 21 89.81 -85.04 82.55
N GLU A 22 90.81 -84.17 82.54
CA GLU A 22 90.66 -82.76 82.14
C GLU A 22 90.31 -82.65 80.66
N GLU A 23 90.97 -83.41 79.79
CA GLU A 23 90.67 -83.50 78.37
C GLU A 23 89.27 -84.06 78.12
N ARG A 24 88.88 -85.14 78.81
CA ARG A 24 87.51 -85.67 78.72
C ARG A 24 86.47 -84.64 79.14
N ASN A 25 86.70 -83.91 80.23
CA ASN A 25 85.79 -82.86 80.69
C ASN A 25 85.71 -81.71 79.68
N TYR A 26 86.85 -81.30 79.10
CA TYR A 26 86.91 -80.28 78.06
C TYR A 26 86.14 -80.72 76.80
N PHE A 27 86.37 -81.92 76.29
CA PHE A 27 85.65 -82.47 75.14
C PHE A 27 84.16 -82.66 75.42
N GLN A 28 83.78 -83.00 76.66
CA GLN A 28 82.38 -83.08 77.06
C GLN A 28 81.71 -81.70 77.05
N MET A 29 82.37 -80.66 77.59
CA MET A 29 81.88 -79.28 77.51
C MET A 29 81.78 -78.78 76.07
N GLU A 30 82.77 -79.05 75.22
CA GLU A 30 82.74 -78.65 73.80
C GLU A 30 81.64 -79.38 73.04
N ARG A 31 81.44 -80.68 73.28
CA ARG A 31 80.32 -81.44 72.72
C ARG A 31 78.97 -80.83 73.14
N ASP A 32 78.80 -80.52 74.42
CA ASP A 32 77.54 -79.97 74.94
C ASP A 32 77.30 -78.54 74.41
N LYS A 33 78.35 -77.71 74.24
CA LYS A 33 78.25 -76.42 73.55
C LYS A 33 77.85 -76.58 72.08
N ILE A 34 78.50 -77.48 71.35
CA ILE A 34 78.18 -77.76 69.94
C ILE A 34 76.73 -78.26 69.82
N HIS A 35 76.29 -79.11 70.75
CA HIS A 35 74.92 -79.60 70.78
C HIS A 35 73.91 -78.47 71.03
N ASN A 36 74.17 -77.58 71.99
CA ASN A 36 73.32 -76.42 72.26
C ASN A 36 73.27 -75.46 71.05
N PHE A 37 74.41 -75.17 70.42
CA PHE A 37 74.43 -74.37 69.19
C PHE A 37 73.63 -75.03 68.08
N TRP A 38 73.77 -76.34 67.89
CA TRP A 38 72.99 -77.08 66.92
C TRP A 38 71.49 -77.03 67.22
N GLU A 39 71.06 -77.18 68.47
CA GLU A 39 69.64 -77.06 68.84
C GLU A 39 69.09 -75.65 68.62
N ILE A 40 69.85 -74.60 68.99
CA ILE A 40 69.46 -73.20 68.76
C ILE A 40 69.34 -72.93 67.26
N THR A 41 70.37 -73.23 66.46
CA THR A 41 70.33 -73.01 65.01
C THR A 41 69.26 -73.85 64.33
N LYS A 42 68.97 -75.06 64.82
CA LYS A 42 67.85 -75.88 64.33
C LYS A 42 66.50 -75.24 64.64
N ASN A 43 66.32 -74.68 65.84
CA ASN A 43 65.09 -73.96 66.21
C ASN A 43 64.94 -72.67 65.40
N GLU A 44 65.98 -71.86 65.26
CA GLU A 44 66.00 -70.67 64.41
C GLU A 44 65.68 -71.01 62.95
N MET A 45 66.22 -72.12 62.42
CA MET A 45 65.89 -72.60 61.08
C MET A 45 64.41 -72.98 60.96
N ASN A 46 63.84 -73.63 61.97
CA ASN A 46 62.43 -74.00 61.98
C ASN A 46 61.51 -72.77 62.08
N GLU A 47 61.88 -71.79 62.90
CA GLU A 47 61.17 -70.51 63.00
C GLU A 47 61.22 -69.73 61.69
N ALA A 48 62.40 -69.62 61.06
CA ALA A 48 62.56 -68.98 59.77
C ALA A 48 61.72 -69.65 58.68
N LYS A 49 61.67 -71.00 58.66
CA LYS A 49 60.78 -71.75 57.75
C LYS A 49 59.31 -71.46 58.01
N ALA A 50 58.88 -71.40 59.28
CA ALA A 50 57.50 -71.10 59.62
C ALA A 50 57.11 -69.66 59.22
N LEU A 51 58.02 -68.69 59.39
CA LEU A 51 57.82 -67.32 58.93
C LEU A 51 57.71 -67.23 57.41
N LEU A 52 58.53 -67.99 56.69
CA LEU A 52 58.52 -68.01 55.22
C LEU A 52 57.19 -68.57 54.70
N LEU A 53 56.70 -69.68 55.28
CA LEU A 53 55.38 -70.23 54.96
C LEU A 53 54.23 -69.26 55.27
N ASN A 54 54.32 -68.53 56.38
CA ASN A 54 53.32 -67.50 56.70
C ASN A 54 53.35 -66.34 55.69
N LYS A 55 54.53 -65.95 55.22
CA LYS A 55 54.68 -64.90 54.20
C LYS A 55 54.17 -65.35 52.84
N ASP A 56 54.44 -66.59 52.44
CA ASP A 56 53.88 -67.17 51.22
C ASP A 56 52.35 -67.17 51.27
N ARG A 57 51.76 -67.57 52.41
CA ARG A 57 50.31 -67.53 52.61
C ARG A 57 49.75 -66.10 52.58
N GLU A 58 50.46 -65.12 53.15
CA GLU A 58 50.06 -63.71 53.11
C GLU A 58 50.08 -63.18 51.66
N ILE A 59 51.06 -63.58 50.85
CA ILE A 59 51.12 -63.23 49.43
C ILE A 59 49.92 -63.83 48.68
N GLU A 60 49.62 -65.11 48.88
CA GLU A 60 48.44 -65.76 48.27
C GLU A 60 47.14 -65.03 48.63
N GLU A 61 46.96 -64.66 49.92
CA GLU A 61 45.76 -63.94 50.36
C GLU A 61 45.64 -62.54 49.71
N GLN A 62 46.76 -61.84 49.51
CA GLN A 62 46.76 -60.55 48.82
C GLN A 62 46.48 -60.69 47.32
N GLU A 63 46.99 -61.73 46.68
CA GLU A 63 46.69 -62.04 45.28
C GLU A 63 45.19 -62.35 45.09
N GLU A 64 44.59 -63.14 45.98
CA GLU A 64 43.15 -63.42 45.97
C GLU A 64 42.32 -62.13 46.14
N LYS A 65 42.68 -61.28 47.12
CA LYS A 65 42.03 -59.98 47.32
C LYS A 65 42.13 -59.11 46.07
N HIS A 66 43.32 -59.01 45.48
CA HIS A 66 43.54 -58.23 44.27
C HIS A 66 42.71 -58.75 43.09
N GLN A 67 42.59 -60.07 42.91
CA GLN A 67 41.72 -60.65 41.87
C GLN A 67 40.25 -60.30 42.08
N VAL A 68 39.78 -60.30 43.33
CA VAL A 68 38.40 -59.88 43.66
C VAL A 68 38.20 -58.40 43.34
N GLU A 69 39.15 -57.54 43.71
CA GLU A 69 39.11 -56.11 43.38
C GLU A 69 39.06 -55.87 41.87
N ILE A 70 39.90 -56.55 41.09
CA ILE A 70 39.87 -56.46 39.61
C ILE A 70 38.48 -56.82 39.08
N LYS A 71 37.85 -57.88 39.60
CA LYS A 71 36.49 -58.28 39.18
C LYS A 71 35.45 -57.20 39.51
N VAL A 72 35.52 -56.62 40.70
CA VAL A 72 34.64 -55.52 41.13
C VAL A 72 34.84 -54.29 40.25
N TYR A 73 36.08 -53.88 39.99
CA TYR A 73 36.38 -52.75 39.12
C TYR A 73 35.90 -52.99 37.68
N LYS A 74 36.12 -54.20 37.15
CA LYS A 74 35.60 -54.58 35.83
C LYS A 74 34.08 -54.49 35.76
N GLN A 75 33.38 -54.90 36.81
CA GLN A 75 31.93 -54.79 36.89
C GLN A 75 31.46 -53.34 37.01
N LYS A 76 32.15 -52.51 37.80
CA LYS A 76 31.88 -51.06 37.89
C LYS A 76 32.03 -50.36 36.55
N VAL A 77 33.10 -50.66 35.79
CA VAL A 77 33.31 -50.11 34.44
C VAL A 77 32.20 -50.55 33.49
N LYS A 78 31.81 -51.83 33.51
CA LYS A 78 30.68 -52.31 32.68
C LYS A 78 29.37 -51.60 33.00
N HIS A 79 29.05 -51.45 34.29
CA HIS A 79 27.83 -50.76 34.72
C HIS A 79 27.87 -49.28 34.27
N LEU A 80 29.00 -48.61 34.46
CA LEU A 80 29.17 -47.21 34.04
C LEU A 80 29.00 -47.05 32.52
N LEU A 81 29.57 -47.94 31.71
CA LEU A 81 29.39 -47.93 30.26
C LEU A 81 27.93 -48.16 29.84
N TYR A 82 27.23 -49.09 30.52
CA TYR A 82 25.82 -49.36 30.27
C TYR A 82 24.94 -48.14 30.63
N GLU A 83 25.20 -47.51 31.78
CA GLU A 83 24.53 -46.27 32.19
C GLU A 83 24.76 -45.14 31.19
N TYR A 84 26.00 -44.96 30.72
CA TYR A 84 26.28 -43.96 29.67
C TYR A 84 25.53 -44.26 28.38
N GLN A 85 25.50 -45.52 27.94
CA GLN A 85 24.79 -45.91 26.73
C GLN A 85 23.28 -45.69 26.86
N ASN A 86 22.69 -46.03 28.01
CA ASN A 86 21.28 -45.77 28.30
C ASN A 86 20.97 -44.27 28.35
N ASN A 87 21.82 -43.47 29.00
CA ASN A 87 21.65 -42.02 29.05
C ASN A 87 21.72 -41.39 27.66
N ILE A 88 22.64 -41.83 26.80
CA ILE A 88 22.72 -41.39 25.40
C ILE A 88 21.43 -41.77 24.65
N ALA A 89 20.96 -43.01 24.78
CA ALA A 89 19.73 -43.46 24.13
C ALA A 89 18.49 -42.66 24.60
N HIS A 90 18.41 -42.37 25.91
CA HIS A 90 17.36 -41.54 26.49
C HIS A 90 17.41 -40.10 25.96
N LEU A 91 18.60 -39.49 25.92
CA LEU A 91 18.79 -38.14 25.38
C LEU A 91 18.43 -38.07 23.90
N GLN A 92 18.84 -39.05 23.09
CA GLN A 92 18.48 -39.14 21.68
C GLN A 92 16.96 -39.25 21.50
N THR A 93 16.31 -40.14 22.26
CA THR A 93 14.85 -40.33 22.20
C THR A 93 14.10 -39.06 22.61
N ALA A 94 14.51 -38.42 23.71
CA ALA A 94 13.94 -37.17 24.18
C ALA A 94 14.10 -36.06 23.13
N HIS A 95 15.30 -35.92 22.55
CA HIS A 95 15.56 -34.94 21.50
C HIS A 95 14.68 -35.18 20.27
N THR A 96 14.56 -36.43 19.82
CA THR A 96 13.73 -36.79 18.65
C THR A 96 12.26 -36.46 18.91
N LYS A 97 11.77 -36.74 20.12
CA LYS A 97 10.39 -36.40 20.52
C LYS A 97 10.16 -34.89 20.51
N THR A 98 11.07 -34.11 21.07
CA THR A 98 10.99 -32.64 21.05
C THR A 98 11.00 -32.09 19.63
N LEU A 99 11.86 -32.63 18.76
CA LEU A 99 11.94 -32.22 17.36
C LEU A 99 10.63 -32.53 16.61
N MET A 100 10.05 -33.71 16.83
CA MET A 100 8.79 -34.12 16.23
C MET A 100 7.62 -33.28 16.72
N GLN A 101 7.58 -32.94 18.02
CA GLN A 101 6.57 -32.05 18.59
C GLN A 101 6.68 -30.64 18.01
N SER A 102 7.89 -30.08 17.95
CA SER A 102 8.16 -28.78 17.34
C SER A 102 7.76 -28.75 15.86
N SER A 103 8.06 -29.81 15.10
CA SER A 103 7.61 -29.95 13.70
C SER A 103 6.09 -29.99 13.57
N SER A 104 5.40 -30.76 14.42
CA SER A 104 3.92 -30.83 14.42
C SER A 104 3.30 -29.47 14.74
N GLU A 105 3.82 -28.78 15.76
CA GLU A 105 3.38 -27.43 16.12
C GLU A 105 3.59 -26.45 14.95
N HIS A 106 4.73 -26.53 14.26
CA HIS A 106 4.98 -25.72 13.07
C HIS A 106 4.02 -26.02 11.91
N ASP A 107 3.67 -27.27 11.69
CA ASP A 107 2.72 -27.67 10.65
C ASP A 107 1.30 -27.19 10.94
N ASP A 108 0.82 -27.39 12.18
CA ASP A 108 -0.47 -26.87 12.65
C ASP A 108 -0.51 -25.36 12.50
N GLN A 109 0.58 -24.71 12.91
CA GLN A 109 0.74 -23.30 12.74
C GLN A 109 0.62 -22.92 11.25
N GLN A 110 1.34 -23.58 10.36
CA GLN A 110 1.32 -23.27 8.93
C GLN A 110 -0.09 -23.44 8.34
N GLN A 111 -0.87 -24.42 8.80
CA GLN A 111 -2.25 -24.62 8.37
C GLN A 111 -3.16 -23.45 8.77
N VAL A 112 -3.04 -22.93 9.99
CA VAL A 112 -3.83 -21.77 10.43
C VAL A 112 -3.51 -20.55 9.57
N LEU A 113 -2.22 -20.24 9.31
CA LEU A 113 -1.86 -19.13 8.41
C LEU A 113 -2.44 -19.30 7.01
N LYS A 114 -2.47 -20.54 6.49
CA LYS A 114 -3.06 -20.82 5.18
C LYS A 114 -4.57 -20.57 5.19
N LYS A 115 -5.27 -20.88 6.28
CA LYS A 115 -6.71 -20.58 6.44
C LYS A 115 -6.95 -19.07 6.56
N ASP A 116 -6.20 -18.38 7.41
CA ASP A 116 -6.32 -16.93 7.59
C ASP A 116 -6.03 -16.17 6.30
N LYS A 117 -5.00 -16.57 5.56
CA LYS A 117 -4.69 -16.02 4.23
C LYS A 117 -5.86 -16.19 3.25
N ARG A 118 -6.58 -17.31 3.30
CA ARG A 118 -7.75 -17.54 2.44
C ARG A 118 -8.94 -16.69 2.89
N ALA A 119 -9.18 -16.58 4.20
CA ALA A 119 -10.23 -15.74 4.77
C ALA A 119 -10.01 -14.26 4.43
N LEU A 120 -8.81 -13.72 4.66
CA LEU A 120 -8.47 -12.34 4.32
C LEU A 120 -8.59 -12.05 2.82
N LYS A 121 -8.29 -13.03 1.95
CA LYS A 121 -8.50 -12.88 0.49
C LYS A 121 -9.98 -12.81 0.13
N LEU A 122 -10.83 -13.57 0.83
CA LEU A 122 -12.27 -13.54 0.63
C LEU A 122 -12.84 -12.18 1.07
N GLU A 123 -12.47 -11.72 2.26
CA GLU A 123 -12.90 -10.43 2.81
C GLU A 123 -12.45 -9.26 1.92
N LEU A 124 -11.21 -9.29 1.44
CA LEU A 124 -10.72 -8.31 0.46
C LEU A 124 -11.57 -8.33 -0.82
N LYS A 125 -11.95 -9.52 -1.30
CA LYS A 125 -12.78 -9.63 -2.51
C LYS A 125 -14.19 -9.12 -2.31
N GLU A 126 -14.80 -9.39 -1.15
CA GLU A 126 -16.11 -8.86 -0.77
C GLU A 126 -16.08 -7.33 -0.67
N LEU A 127 -15.02 -6.77 -0.08
CA LEU A 127 -14.82 -5.32 0.00
C LEU A 127 -14.65 -4.68 -1.39
N GLU A 128 -13.87 -5.30 -2.27
CA GLU A 128 -13.72 -4.87 -3.67
C GLU A 128 -15.08 -4.83 -4.40
N LEU A 129 -15.88 -5.90 -4.29
CA LEU A 129 -17.18 -5.98 -4.93
C LEU A 129 -18.16 -4.94 -4.37
N SER A 130 -18.16 -4.75 -3.05
CA SER A 130 -18.95 -3.71 -2.39
C SER A 130 -18.59 -2.30 -2.88
N HIS A 131 -17.29 -2.00 -3.00
CA HIS A 131 -16.83 -0.72 -3.55
C HIS A 131 -17.23 -0.57 -5.03
N GLU A 132 -17.12 -1.62 -5.83
CA GLU A 132 -17.55 -1.59 -7.23
C GLU A 132 -19.05 -1.29 -7.35
N ASP A 133 -19.88 -1.89 -6.50
CA ASP A 133 -21.32 -1.64 -6.44
C ASP A 133 -21.64 -0.18 -6.04
N VAL A 134 -20.90 0.38 -5.08
CA VAL A 134 -21.03 1.81 -4.70
C VAL A 134 -20.70 2.71 -5.88
N VAL A 135 -19.60 2.44 -6.59
CA VAL A 135 -19.19 3.21 -7.78
C VAL A 135 -20.23 3.08 -8.89
N ARG A 136 -20.76 1.87 -9.14
CA ARG A 136 -21.81 1.63 -10.14
C ARG A 136 -23.09 2.38 -9.80
N ASN A 137 -23.50 2.38 -8.53
CA ASN A 137 -24.65 3.15 -8.04
C ASN A 137 -24.44 4.65 -8.18
N LEU A 138 -23.23 5.16 -7.92
CA LEU A 138 -22.92 6.58 -8.08
C LEU A 138 -22.99 7.03 -9.54
N HIS A 139 -22.42 6.24 -10.45
CA HIS A 139 -22.56 6.49 -11.90
C HIS A 139 -24.02 6.44 -12.33
N GLY A 140 -24.78 5.44 -11.90
CA GLY A 140 -26.22 5.34 -12.21
C GLY A 140 -27.03 6.54 -11.72
N LYS A 141 -26.72 7.08 -10.53
CA LYS A 141 -27.34 8.32 -10.02
C LYS A 141 -26.93 9.54 -10.87
N HIS A 142 -25.65 9.66 -11.21
CA HIS A 142 -25.17 10.76 -12.03
C HIS A 142 -25.79 10.77 -13.42
N ASP A 143 -25.89 9.60 -14.07
CA ASP A 143 -26.54 9.45 -15.37
C ASP A 143 -28.04 9.80 -15.31
N ALA A 144 -28.72 9.41 -14.22
CA ALA A 144 -30.12 9.78 -14.00
C ALA A 144 -30.30 11.30 -13.84
N GLU A 145 -29.42 11.95 -13.07
CA GLU A 145 -29.42 13.41 -12.89
C GLU A 145 -29.11 14.16 -14.20
N LEU A 146 -28.11 13.70 -14.96
CA LEU A 146 -27.78 14.25 -16.27
C LEU A 146 -28.96 14.11 -17.24
N ASN A 147 -29.62 12.96 -17.26
CA ASN A 147 -30.78 12.75 -18.12
C ASN A 147 -31.97 13.62 -17.70
N ALA A 148 -32.24 13.75 -16.41
CA ALA A 148 -33.27 14.65 -15.90
C ALA A 148 -33.00 16.10 -16.31
N LEU A 149 -31.76 16.56 -16.18
CA LEU A 149 -31.33 17.90 -16.58
C LEU A 149 -31.47 18.11 -18.09
N ARG A 150 -31.11 17.11 -18.90
CA ARG A 150 -31.28 17.14 -20.35
C ARG A 150 -32.74 17.27 -20.74
N VAL A 151 -33.62 16.45 -20.16
CA VAL A 151 -35.07 16.51 -20.41
C VAL A 151 -35.63 17.88 -20.04
N ASP A 152 -35.18 18.46 -18.92
CA ASP A 152 -35.57 19.80 -18.50
C ASP A 152 -35.12 20.90 -19.48
N TYR A 153 -33.89 20.82 -19.98
CA TYR A 153 -33.41 21.76 -21.00
C TYR A 153 -34.15 21.61 -22.33
N GLU A 154 -34.42 20.38 -22.78
CA GLU A 154 -35.22 20.13 -23.98
C GLU A 154 -36.64 20.68 -23.85
N ARG A 155 -37.26 20.53 -22.67
CA ARG A 155 -38.57 21.14 -22.36
C ARG A 155 -38.50 22.66 -22.45
N ARG A 156 -37.55 23.30 -21.75
CA ARG A 156 -37.39 24.78 -21.76
C ARG A 156 -37.12 25.31 -23.16
N ALA A 157 -36.32 24.60 -23.97
CA ALA A 157 -36.05 24.96 -25.35
C ALA A 157 -37.32 24.90 -26.21
N LYS A 158 -38.13 23.83 -26.10
CA LYS A 158 -39.41 23.70 -26.80
C LYS A 158 -40.42 24.77 -26.39
N GLU A 159 -40.52 25.07 -25.10
CA GLU A 159 -41.40 26.14 -24.60
C GLU A 159 -40.99 27.51 -25.16
N LEU A 160 -39.67 27.80 -25.17
CA LEU A 160 -39.13 29.05 -25.71
C LEU A 160 -39.37 29.17 -27.21
N GLN A 161 -39.12 28.11 -27.97
CA GLN A 161 -39.41 28.04 -29.41
C GLN A 161 -40.89 28.28 -29.67
N THR A 162 -41.78 27.56 -28.99
CA THR A 162 -43.23 27.71 -29.13
C THR A 162 -43.68 29.14 -28.82
N LYS A 163 -43.10 29.79 -27.81
CA LYS A 163 -43.39 31.17 -27.45
C LYS A 163 -43.01 32.14 -28.57
N TYR A 164 -41.84 31.98 -29.19
CA TYR A 164 -41.39 32.83 -30.28
C TYR A 164 -42.12 32.56 -31.60
N ASP A 165 -42.45 31.31 -31.89
CA ASP A 165 -43.27 30.95 -33.06
C ASP A 165 -44.66 31.58 -32.98
N ARG A 166 -45.30 31.56 -31.79
CA ARG A 166 -46.57 32.26 -31.55
C ARG A 166 -46.43 33.76 -31.75
N LYS A 167 -45.37 34.39 -31.23
CA LYS A 167 -45.12 35.83 -31.42
C LYS A 167 -44.91 36.17 -32.90
N MET A 168 -44.13 35.37 -33.62
CA MET A 168 -43.87 35.56 -35.04
C MET A 168 -45.16 35.43 -35.87
N LYS A 169 -45.98 34.42 -35.57
CA LYS A 169 -47.28 34.24 -36.22
C LYS A 169 -48.20 35.44 -35.94
N ALA A 170 -48.31 35.87 -34.69
CA ALA A 170 -49.14 37.03 -34.34
C ALA A 170 -48.72 38.31 -35.09
N ILE A 171 -47.41 38.57 -35.22
CA ILE A 171 -46.91 39.72 -35.99
C ILE A 171 -47.24 39.58 -37.48
N ARG A 172 -47.11 38.39 -38.06
CA ARG A 172 -47.48 38.13 -39.47
C ARG A 172 -48.97 38.37 -39.69
N ASP A 173 -49.81 37.83 -38.81
CA ASP A 173 -51.27 37.97 -38.90
C ASP A 173 -51.69 39.45 -38.76
N ASP A 174 -51.06 40.22 -37.85
CA ASP A 174 -51.31 41.67 -37.70
C ASP A 174 -50.90 42.47 -38.96
N LEU A 175 -49.72 42.19 -39.51
CA LEU A 175 -49.25 42.84 -40.74
C LEU A 175 -50.12 42.49 -41.95
N GLU A 176 -50.58 41.25 -42.06
CA GLU A 176 -51.49 40.82 -43.12
C GLU A 176 -52.86 41.50 -42.99
N LEU A 177 -53.37 41.65 -41.77
CA LEU A 177 -54.61 42.38 -41.51
C LEU A 177 -54.48 43.86 -41.87
N ARG A 178 -53.38 44.53 -41.47
CA ARG A 178 -53.10 45.91 -41.87
C ARG A 178 -53.06 46.07 -43.38
N ARG A 179 -52.34 45.19 -44.07
CA ARG A 179 -52.29 45.19 -45.54
C ARG A 179 -53.67 45.02 -46.17
N LYS A 180 -54.51 44.11 -45.66
CA LYS A 180 -55.88 43.91 -46.15
C LYS A 180 -56.73 45.16 -45.95
N ASN A 181 -56.65 45.79 -44.77
CA ASN A 181 -57.36 47.02 -44.47
C ASN A 181 -56.91 48.17 -45.39
N GLU A 182 -55.60 48.36 -45.58
CA GLU A 182 -55.06 49.38 -46.49
C GLU A 182 -55.53 49.16 -47.94
N ILE A 183 -55.57 47.91 -48.42
CA ILE A 183 -56.11 47.57 -49.73
C ILE A 183 -57.58 47.95 -49.81
N HIS A 184 -58.39 47.57 -48.83
CA HIS A 184 -59.82 47.89 -48.80
C HIS A 184 -60.09 49.40 -48.77
N GLU A 185 -59.33 50.16 -47.97
CA GLU A 185 -59.44 51.63 -47.95
C GLU A 185 -59.10 52.26 -49.30
N ILE A 186 -58.07 51.73 -50.00
CA ILE A 186 -57.71 52.19 -51.34
C ILE A 186 -58.80 51.83 -52.35
N GLU A 187 -59.34 50.61 -52.29
CA GLU A 187 -60.44 50.14 -53.13
C GLU A 187 -61.68 51.02 -52.96
N GLU A 188 -62.11 51.27 -51.72
CA GLU A 188 -63.25 52.16 -51.42
C GLU A 188 -63.02 53.58 -51.94
N ARG A 189 -61.83 54.14 -51.74
CA ARG A 189 -61.47 55.46 -52.27
C ARG A 189 -61.51 55.49 -53.80
N LYS A 190 -61.02 54.44 -54.45
CA LYS A 190 -61.00 54.32 -55.92
C LYS A 190 -62.41 54.11 -56.48
N ASN A 191 -63.23 53.28 -55.85
CA ASN A 191 -64.64 53.09 -56.20
C ASN A 191 -65.42 54.40 -56.02
N GLY A 192 -65.15 55.16 -54.96
CA GLY A 192 -65.67 56.52 -54.79
C GLY A 192 -65.28 57.46 -55.93
N GLN A 193 -64.01 57.47 -56.34
CA GLN A 193 -63.54 58.25 -57.49
C GLN A 193 -64.21 57.82 -58.80
N ILE A 194 -64.36 56.51 -59.03
CA ILE A 194 -65.06 55.96 -60.21
C ILE A 194 -66.51 56.43 -60.23
N ASN A 195 -67.24 56.31 -59.12
CA ASN A 195 -68.63 56.74 -59.02
C ASN A 195 -68.77 58.26 -59.26
N ALA A 196 -67.87 59.07 -58.69
CA ALA A 196 -67.85 60.50 -58.94
C ALA A 196 -67.57 60.82 -60.42
N LEU A 197 -66.63 60.12 -61.05
CA LEU A 197 -66.31 60.26 -62.46
C LEU A 197 -67.49 59.84 -63.35
N MET A 198 -68.16 58.74 -63.04
CA MET A 198 -69.38 58.30 -63.73
C MET A 198 -70.48 59.35 -63.65
N LYS A 199 -70.73 59.91 -62.46
CA LYS A 199 -71.73 60.97 -62.27
C LYS A 199 -71.37 62.24 -63.03
N ASN A 200 -70.09 62.62 -63.04
CA ASN A 200 -69.61 63.76 -63.82
C ASN A 200 -69.76 63.51 -65.33
N HIS A 201 -69.46 62.30 -65.81
CA HIS A 201 -69.69 61.93 -67.20
C HIS A 201 -71.17 61.93 -67.55
N GLU A 202 -72.05 61.41 -66.70
CA GLU A 202 -73.49 61.42 -66.94
C GLU A 202 -74.06 62.84 -66.97
N LYS A 203 -73.55 63.73 -66.10
CA LYS A 203 -73.85 65.16 -66.14
C LYS A 203 -73.34 65.80 -67.43
N ALA A 204 -72.08 65.57 -67.80
CA ALA A 204 -71.51 66.08 -69.04
C ALA A 204 -72.25 65.54 -70.27
N PHE A 205 -72.65 64.27 -70.29
CA PHE A 205 -73.48 63.69 -71.35
C PHE A 205 -74.86 64.33 -71.40
N SER A 206 -75.47 64.64 -70.26
CA SER A 206 -76.75 65.35 -70.19
C SER A 206 -76.60 66.80 -70.68
N GLU A 207 -75.53 67.48 -70.28
CA GLU A 207 -75.17 68.83 -70.76
C GLU A 207 -74.88 68.83 -72.26
N ILE A 208 -74.15 67.83 -72.78
CA ILE A 208 -73.91 67.62 -74.21
C ILE A 208 -75.21 67.31 -74.94
N LYS A 209 -76.08 66.47 -74.39
CA LYS A 209 -77.38 66.15 -74.98
C LYS A 209 -78.28 67.39 -75.02
N ASN A 210 -78.27 68.21 -73.97
CA ASN A 210 -78.98 69.48 -73.93
C ASN A 210 -78.37 70.47 -74.94
N TYR A 211 -77.04 70.59 -74.99
CA TYR A 211 -76.34 71.42 -75.97
C TYR A 211 -76.65 70.98 -77.41
N TYR A 212 -76.65 69.68 -77.70
CA TYR A 212 -77.03 69.17 -79.01
C TYR A 212 -78.53 69.31 -79.25
N ASN A 213 -79.42 69.19 -78.27
CA ASN A 213 -80.85 69.50 -78.42
C ASN A 213 -81.08 70.98 -78.72
N ASP A 214 -80.38 71.88 -78.02
CA ASP A 214 -80.40 73.32 -78.24
C ASP A 214 -79.79 73.67 -79.60
N ILE A 215 -78.72 72.98 -80.00
CA ILE A 215 -78.18 73.02 -81.36
C ILE A 215 -79.12 72.37 -82.35
N THR A 216 -79.94 71.38 -82.01
CA THR A 216 -80.88 70.79 -82.97
C THR A 216 -82.05 71.74 -83.19
N LEU A 217 -82.48 72.45 -82.14
CA LEU A 217 -83.41 73.58 -82.20
C LEU A 217 -82.82 74.76 -82.99
N ASN A 218 -81.59 75.17 -82.67
CA ASN A 218 -80.86 76.22 -83.38
C ASN A 218 -80.48 75.81 -84.81
N ASN A 219 -80.18 74.54 -85.06
CA ASN A 219 -79.89 73.99 -86.39
C ASN A 219 -81.17 73.75 -87.16
N LEU A 220 -82.33 73.53 -86.56
CA LEU A 220 -83.58 73.67 -87.29
C LEU A 220 -83.74 75.12 -87.79
N ALA A 221 -83.35 76.10 -86.98
CA ALA A 221 -83.33 77.52 -87.35
C ALA A 221 -82.17 77.88 -88.33
N LEU A 222 -81.02 77.21 -88.23
CA LEU A 222 -79.80 77.46 -89.01
C LEU A 222 -79.74 76.58 -90.27
N ILE A 223 -80.39 75.42 -90.36
CA ILE A 223 -80.58 74.64 -91.60
C ILE A 223 -81.45 75.43 -92.58
N ASN A 224 -82.35 76.27 -92.07
CA ASN A 224 -83.01 77.29 -92.89
C ASN A 224 -82.04 78.36 -93.43
N SER A 225 -80.90 78.61 -92.76
CA SER A 225 -79.89 79.62 -93.16
C SER A 225 -78.62 79.04 -93.82
N LEU A 226 -78.32 77.74 -93.66
CA LEU A 226 -77.12 77.07 -94.16
C LEU A 226 -77.38 76.24 -95.40
N LYS A 227 -78.65 76.07 -95.83
CA LYS A 227 -78.95 75.82 -97.25
C LYS A 227 -78.34 76.90 -98.17
N GLU A 228 -77.90 78.03 -97.63
CA GLU A 228 -77.31 79.16 -98.33
C GLU A 228 -75.76 79.19 -98.31
N GLN A 229 -75.06 78.39 -97.47
CA GLN A 229 -73.60 78.49 -97.30
C GLN A 229 -72.81 77.19 -97.52
N VAL A 230 -73.49 76.08 -97.88
CA VAL A 230 -72.84 74.81 -98.26
C VAL A 230 -72.09 74.88 -99.60
N GLU A 231 -72.20 76.00 -100.34
CA GLU A 231 -71.50 76.23 -101.59
C GLU A 231 -69.97 76.45 -101.41
N ASP A 232 -69.47 76.86 -100.23
CA ASP A 232 -68.21 77.63 -100.20
C ASP A 232 -66.97 77.01 -99.52
N MET A 233 -67.06 75.87 -98.81
CA MET A 233 -65.92 75.35 -98.02
C MET A 233 -65.51 73.91 -98.32
N LYS A 234 -65.20 73.64 -99.60
CA LYS A 234 -64.74 72.33 -100.07
C LYS A 234 -63.28 72.27 -100.54
N LYS A 235 -62.37 73.14 -100.05
CA LYS A 235 -61.12 73.41 -100.81
C LYS A 235 -59.78 73.67 -100.08
N LYS A 236 -59.42 73.08 -98.93
CA LYS A 236 -58.04 73.28 -98.40
C LYS A 236 -57.51 72.22 -97.40
N GLU A 237 -57.29 70.99 -97.85
CA GLU A 237 -56.72 69.88 -97.05
C GLU A 237 -55.57 69.18 -97.78
N GLU A 238 -54.43 69.86 -97.99
CA GLU A 238 -53.22 69.25 -98.57
C GLU A 238 -51.96 70.01 -98.12
N ARG A 239 -51.41 69.72 -96.91
CA ARG A 239 -50.17 70.37 -96.43
C ARG A 239 -49.25 69.57 -95.49
N ASN A 240 -49.47 68.28 -95.22
CA ASN A 240 -48.70 67.52 -94.22
C ASN A 240 -47.88 66.36 -94.78
N GLU A 241 -46.98 66.63 -95.73
CA GLU A 241 -46.09 65.61 -96.32
C GLU A 241 -44.58 65.97 -96.26
N LYS A 242 -44.15 66.75 -95.26
CA LYS A 242 -42.74 67.20 -95.10
C LYS A 242 -41.99 66.76 -93.84
N VAL A 243 -42.62 66.02 -92.91
CA VAL A 243 -42.00 65.63 -91.62
C VAL A 243 -41.19 64.33 -91.69
N MET A 244 -41.29 63.57 -92.79
CA MET A 244 -40.77 62.20 -92.86
C MET A 244 -39.25 62.09 -93.06
N ASN A 245 -38.59 63.11 -93.62
CA ASN A 245 -37.17 62.99 -94.03
C ASN A 245 -36.14 63.37 -92.95
N ASP A 246 -36.51 64.15 -91.93
CA ASP A 246 -35.59 64.58 -90.86
C ASP A 246 -35.29 63.45 -89.84
N ILE A 247 -36.20 62.48 -89.70
CA ILE A 247 -36.08 61.37 -88.72
C ILE A 247 -34.99 60.36 -89.13
N VAL A 248 -34.68 60.26 -90.43
CA VAL A 248 -33.76 59.23 -90.96
C VAL A 248 -32.29 59.64 -90.80
N ALA A 249 -31.97 60.94 -90.80
CA ALA A 249 -30.60 61.44 -90.68
C ALA A 249 -30.07 61.40 -89.24
N GLU A 250 -30.92 61.69 -88.24
CA GLU A 250 -30.54 61.70 -86.81
C GLU A 250 -30.19 60.29 -86.29
N ASN A 251 -30.83 59.26 -86.84
CA ASN A 251 -30.63 57.86 -86.44
C ASN A 251 -29.23 57.30 -86.81
N LYS A 252 -28.57 57.90 -87.82
CA LYS A 252 -27.25 57.45 -88.28
C LYS A 252 -26.09 58.03 -87.46
N ARG A 253 -26.28 59.16 -86.77
CA ARG A 253 -25.28 59.84 -85.94
C ARG A 253 -25.10 59.20 -84.55
N LEU A 254 -26.10 58.47 -84.06
CA LEU A 254 -26.16 57.92 -82.71
C LEU A 254 -25.56 56.50 -82.56
N SER A 255 -25.11 55.88 -83.66
CA SER A 255 -24.70 54.47 -83.66
C SER A 255 -23.29 54.20 -83.11
N GLU A 256 -22.32 55.09 -83.34
CA GLU A 256 -20.94 54.94 -82.81
C GLU A 256 -20.84 55.19 -81.29
N PRO A 257 -21.47 56.23 -80.71
CA PRO A 257 -21.48 56.43 -79.26
C PRO A 257 -22.14 55.26 -78.50
N LEU A 258 -23.15 54.63 -79.10
CA LEU A 258 -23.84 53.49 -78.53
C LEU A 258 -22.93 52.25 -78.43
N GLN A 259 -22.10 51.98 -79.44
CA GLN A 259 -21.15 50.86 -79.39
C GLN A 259 -20.03 51.07 -78.37
N ALA A 260 -19.49 52.29 -78.25
CA ALA A 260 -18.49 52.61 -77.24
C ALA A 260 -19.05 52.46 -75.80
N ALA A 261 -20.27 52.96 -75.55
CA ALA A 261 -20.95 52.81 -74.27
C ALA A 261 -21.28 51.35 -73.92
N LEU A 262 -21.58 50.50 -74.91
CA LEU A 262 -21.81 49.08 -74.70
C LEU A 262 -20.51 48.33 -74.32
N ALA A 263 -19.39 48.65 -74.96
CA ALA A 263 -18.09 48.05 -74.63
C ALA A 263 -17.60 48.46 -73.22
N GLU A 264 -17.77 49.72 -72.85
CA GLU A 264 -17.49 50.22 -71.50
C GLU A 264 -18.41 49.56 -70.46
N GLY A 265 -19.69 49.41 -70.79
CA GLY A 265 -20.66 48.68 -69.95
C GLY A 265 -20.28 47.22 -69.72
N GLU A 266 -19.70 46.54 -70.70
CA GLU A 266 -19.21 45.15 -70.54
C GLU A 266 -17.95 45.08 -69.66
N ALA A 267 -17.02 46.03 -69.82
CA ALA A 267 -15.81 46.10 -68.98
C ALA A 267 -16.16 46.37 -67.50
N LEU A 268 -17.07 47.31 -67.24
CA LEU A 268 -17.56 47.61 -65.90
C LEU A 268 -18.32 46.42 -65.28
N ARG A 269 -19.09 45.66 -66.08
CA ARG A 269 -19.74 44.42 -65.61
C ARG A 269 -18.71 43.36 -65.18
N LYS A 270 -17.61 43.19 -65.93
CA LYS A 270 -16.52 42.26 -65.54
C LYS A 270 -15.82 42.70 -64.26
N GLN A 271 -15.55 44.00 -64.10
CA GLN A 271 -14.97 44.54 -62.87
C GLN A 271 -15.92 44.37 -61.67
N LEU A 272 -17.22 44.59 -61.86
CA LEU A 272 -18.23 44.39 -60.81
C LEU A 272 -18.31 42.92 -60.37
N ALA A 273 -18.25 41.98 -61.32
CA ALA A 273 -18.24 40.54 -61.02
C ALA A 273 -16.99 40.14 -60.20
N ASN A 274 -15.81 40.65 -60.56
CA ASN A 274 -14.59 40.44 -59.79
C ASN A 274 -14.70 41.04 -58.38
N TYR A 275 -15.19 42.27 -58.26
CA TYR A 275 -15.41 42.92 -56.97
C TYR A 275 -16.39 42.14 -56.08
N GLN A 276 -17.46 41.57 -56.65
CA GLN A 276 -18.40 40.71 -55.91
C GLN A 276 -17.72 39.42 -55.41
N LYS A 277 -16.87 38.80 -56.23
CA LYS A 277 -16.08 37.62 -55.84
C LYS A 277 -15.08 37.94 -54.72
N ASP A 278 -14.40 39.07 -54.81
CA ASP A 278 -13.44 39.51 -53.80
C ASP A 278 -14.14 39.84 -52.48
N LYS A 279 -15.31 40.49 -52.55
CA LYS A 279 -16.16 40.77 -51.38
C LYS A 279 -16.58 39.48 -50.66
N LEU A 280 -16.98 38.45 -51.41
CA LEU A 280 -17.34 37.15 -50.85
C LEU A 280 -16.11 36.44 -50.23
N SER A 281 -14.97 36.49 -50.91
CA SER A 281 -13.72 35.91 -50.42
C SER A 281 -13.25 36.59 -49.13
N LEU A 282 -13.34 37.92 -49.06
CA LEU A 282 -13.04 38.70 -47.86
C LEU A 282 -14.00 38.37 -46.71
N HIS A 283 -15.29 38.22 -46.98
CA HIS A 283 -16.27 37.81 -45.97
C HIS A 283 -15.92 36.43 -45.38
N ASN A 284 -15.61 35.46 -46.24
CA ASN A 284 -15.22 34.11 -45.82
C ASN A 284 -13.90 34.11 -45.04
N ALA A 285 -12.91 34.91 -45.47
CA ALA A 285 -11.63 35.05 -44.77
C ALA A 285 -11.82 35.67 -43.37
N LYS A 286 -12.66 36.70 -43.24
CA LYS A 286 -13.01 37.30 -41.94
C LYS A 286 -13.74 36.31 -41.03
N ALA A 287 -14.64 35.50 -41.57
CA ALA A 287 -15.32 34.46 -40.80
C ALA A 287 -14.33 33.41 -40.27
N ARG A 288 -13.39 32.95 -41.11
CA ARG A 288 -12.32 32.03 -40.70
C ARG A 288 -11.38 32.64 -39.66
N LEU A 289 -11.00 33.90 -39.83
CA LEU A 289 -10.15 34.62 -38.88
C LEU A 289 -10.80 34.67 -37.51
N ARG A 290 -12.10 35.02 -37.44
CA ARG A 290 -12.84 35.06 -36.18
C ARG A 290 -12.86 33.70 -35.47
N VAL A 291 -13.11 32.62 -36.22
CA VAL A 291 -13.07 31.25 -35.65
C VAL A 291 -11.68 30.91 -35.12
N LEU A 292 -10.61 31.27 -35.85
CA LEU A 292 -9.24 31.06 -35.41
C LEU A 292 -8.88 31.91 -34.18
N GLU A 293 -9.33 33.16 -34.10
CA GLU A 293 -9.13 34.02 -32.94
C GLU A 293 -9.82 33.47 -31.69
N ASP A 294 -11.06 32.98 -31.83
CA ASP A 294 -11.80 32.37 -30.73
C ASP A 294 -11.14 31.05 -30.28
N ALA A 295 -10.66 30.22 -31.23
CA ALA A 295 -9.90 29.02 -30.92
C ALA A 295 -8.56 29.33 -30.22
N HIS A 296 -7.86 30.39 -30.65
CA HIS A 296 -6.61 30.82 -30.04
C HIS A 296 -6.83 31.32 -28.60
N LYS A 297 -7.89 32.09 -28.35
CA LYS A 297 -8.25 32.54 -27.00
C LYS A 297 -8.56 31.36 -26.08
N ASN A 298 -9.33 30.38 -26.57
CA ASN A 298 -9.64 29.18 -25.79
C ASN A 298 -8.37 28.39 -25.46
N LEU A 299 -7.49 28.18 -26.45
CA LEU A 299 -6.24 27.45 -26.26
C LEU A 299 -5.28 28.19 -25.31
N ALA A 300 -5.21 29.51 -25.39
CA ALA A 300 -4.42 30.33 -24.46
C ALA A 300 -4.94 30.22 -23.02
N TRP A 301 -6.26 30.19 -22.83
CA TRP A 301 -6.85 29.99 -21.51
C TRP A 301 -6.58 28.57 -20.97
N GLU A 302 -6.75 27.54 -21.80
CA GLU A 302 -6.43 26.16 -21.43
C GLU A 302 -4.96 26.00 -21.06
N HIS A 303 -4.05 26.67 -21.79
CA HIS A 303 -2.63 26.67 -21.50
C HIS A 303 -2.31 27.30 -20.15
N GLU A 304 -2.85 28.48 -19.85
CA GLU A 304 -2.69 29.15 -18.56
C GLU A 304 -3.19 28.29 -17.39
N VAL A 305 -4.37 27.66 -17.54
CA VAL A 305 -4.90 26.74 -16.52
C VAL A 305 -3.97 25.55 -16.31
N LEU A 306 -3.41 25.01 -17.39
CA LEU A 306 -2.50 23.87 -17.32
C LEU A 306 -1.16 24.24 -16.68
N GLU A 307 -0.62 25.43 -16.95
CA GLU A 307 0.59 25.95 -16.31
C GLU A 307 0.40 26.13 -14.80
N GLN A 308 -0.73 26.71 -14.38
CA GLN A 308 -1.05 26.86 -12.95
C GLN A 308 -1.18 25.50 -12.27
N ARG A 309 -1.85 24.53 -12.91
CA ARG A 309 -1.98 23.18 -12.38
C ARG A 309 -0.63 22.46 -12.30
N PHE A 310 0.23 22.65 -13.29
CA PHE A 310 1.58 22.09 -13.28
C PHE A 310 2.42 22.68 -12.14
N ALA A 311 2.39 24.00 -11.95
CA ALA A 311 3.10 24.66 -10.86
C ALA A 311 2.65 24.16 -9.48
N GLN A 312 1.34 23.94 -9.29
CA GLN A 312 0.79 23.38 -8.06
C GLN A 312 1.27 21.94 -7.81
N VAL A 313 1.20 21.07 -8.83
CA VAL A 313 1.68 19.69 -8.72
C VAL A 313 3.19 19.63 -8.45
N GLN A 314 3.96 20.51 -9.08
CA GLN A 314 5.40 20.61 -8.84
C GLN A 314 5.70 21.00 -7.40
N LYS A 315 4.95 21.97 -6.85
CA LYS A 315 5.07 22.35 -5.44
C LYS A 315 4.71 21.21 -4.49
N GLU A 316 3.62 20.50 -4.75
CA GLU A 316 3.21 19.35 -3.94
C GLU A 316 4.26 18.23 -3.94
N ARG A 317 4.86 17.95 -5.11
CA ARG A 317 5.98 17.02 -5.23
C ARG A 317 7.17 17.45 -4.37
N ASP A 318 7.55 18.72 -4.46
CA ASP A 318 8.70 19.26 -3.74
C ASP A 318 8.47 19.25 -2.22
N ASP A 319 7.26 19.61 -1.78
CA ASP A 319 6.85 19.55 -0.37
C ASP A 319 6.87 18.11 0.16
N LEU A 320 6.33 17.15 -0.60
CA LEU A 320 6.36 15.72 -0.24
C LEU A 320 7.79 15.20 -0.12
N TYR A 321 8.65 15.56 -1.07
CA TYR A 321 10.05 15.16 -1.06
C TYR A 321 10.80 15.72 0.17
N ASN A 322 10.60 16.99 0.49
CA ASN A 322 11.20 17.63 1.66
C ASN A 322 10.69 17.02 2.97
N GLN A 323 9.39 16.73 3.07
CA GLN A 323 8.81 16.06 4.23
C GLN A 323 9.36 14.64 4.39
N PHE A 324 9.51 13.89 3.29
CA PHE A 324 10.11 12.58 3.31
C PHE A 324 11.55 12.62 3.85
N LEU A 325 12.39 13.51 3.31
CA LEU A 325 13.76 13.69 3.78
C LEU A 325 13.82 14.03 5.27
N THR A 326 12.97 14.96 5.72
CA THR A 326 12.88 15.35 7.13
C THR A 326 12.51 14.16 8.01
N ARG A 327 11.47 13.40 7.65
CA ARG A 327 11.04 12.21 8.41
C ARG A 327 12.13 11.13 8.46
N VAL A 328 12.85 10.90 7.36
CA VAL A 328 13.95 9.93 7.32
C VAL A 328 15.05 10.34 8.30
N VAL A 329 15.46 11.61 8.29
CA VAL A 329 16.49 12.13 9.21
C VAL A 329 16.00 12.03 10.66
N GLU A 330 14.76 12.40 10.96
CA GLU A 330 14.20 12.29 12.31
C GLU A 330 14.18 10.85 12.84
N VAL A 331 13.77 9.88 12.00
CA VAL A 331 13.77 8.46 12.37
C VAL A 331 15.20 7.97 12.62
N GLN A 332 16.14 8.36 11.75
CA GLN A 332 17.55 8.01 11.91
C GLN A 332 18.13 8.62 13.19
N GLN A 333 17.82 9.87 13.52
CA GLN A 333 18.23 10.53 14.76
C GLN A 333 17.63 9.85 15.99
N LYS A 334 16.33 9.53 15.98
CA LYS A 334 15.67 8.83 17.10
C LYS A 334 16.26 7.44 17.33
N SER A 335 16.48 6.68 16.25
CA SER A 335 17.12 5.36 16.33
C SER A 335 18.57 5.48 16.80
N GLY A 336 19.31 6.45 16.27
CA GLY A 336 20.69 6.74 16.67
C GLY A 336 20.81 7.10 18.15
N PHE A 337 19.92 7.96 18.66
CA PHE A 337 19.86 8.31 20.08
C PHE A 337 19.52 7.10 20.96
N LYS A 338 18.55 6.27 20.55
CA LYS A 338 18.21 5.04 21.27
C LYS A 338 19.39 4.06 21.32
N ASN A 339 20.09 3.88 20.20
CA ASN A 339 21.28 3.03 20.13
C ASN A 339 22.40 3.56 21.03
N LEU A 340 22.68 4.86 20.99
CA LEU A 340 23.67 5.50 21.85
C LEU A 340 23.32 5.33 23.34
N MET A 341 22.05 5.48 23.70
CA MET A 341 21.60 5.29 25.08
C MET A 341 21.75 3.84 25.54
N LEU A 342 21.44 2.87 24.67
CA LEU A 342 21.65 1.44 24.95
C LEU A 342 23.14 1.11 25.09
N GLU A 343 23.99 1.67 24.24
CA GLU A 343 25.44 1.52 24.31
C GLU A 343 25.99 2.06 25.63
N LYS A 344 25.60 3.28 26.03
CA LYS A 344 25.97 3.86 27.32
C LYS A 344 25.50 3.03 28.51
N LYS A 345 24.28 2.47 28.44
CA LYS A 345 23.77 1.57 29.47
C LYS A 345 24.58 0.28 29.54
N LEU A 346 24.98 -0.27 28.39
CA LEU A 346 25.79 -1.47 28.28
C LEU A 346 27.20 -1.23 28.85
N ASP A 347 27.83 -0.10 28.53
CA ASP A 347 29.11 0.30 29.10
C ASP A 347 29.05 0.43 30.62
N ALA A 348 28.01 1.08 31.14
CA ALA A 348 27.82 1.22 32.59
C ALA A 348 27.62 -0.14 33.28
N LEU A 349 26.87 -1.06 32.66
CA LEU A 349 26.70 -2.42 33.16
C LEU A 349 28.02 -3.22 33.10
N ARG A 350 28.81 -3.08 32.03
CA ARG A 350 30.15 -3.69 31.92
C ARG A 350 31.08 -3.21 33.01
N LEU A 351 31.15 -1.89 33.24
CA LEU A 351 31.96 -1.33 34.32
C LEU A 351 31.51 -1.83 35.70
N THR A 352 30.21 -2.00 35.89
CA THR A 352 29.66 -2.54 37.14
C THR A 352 30.03 -4.01 37.31
N LEU A 353 29.95 -4.81 36.24
CA LEU A 353 30.35 -6.21 36.22
C LEU A 353 31.85 -6.34 36.55
N GLU A 354 32.72 -5.59 35.88
CA GLU A 354 34.16 -5.61 36.11
C GLU A 354 34.51 -5.26 37.57
N LYS A 355 33.88 -4.24 38.14
CA LYS A 355 34.04 -3.89 39.57
C LYS A 355 33.60 -5.03 40.50
N LYS A 356 32.51 -5.72 40.16
CA LYS A 356 32.01 -6.86 40.96
C LYS A 356 32.91 -8.07 40.83
N ASP A 357 33.45 -8.36 39.66
CA ASP A 357 34.39 -9.45 39.41
C ASP A 357 35.71 -9.21 40.16
N MET A 358 36.23 -7.98 40.14
CA MET A 358 37.40 -7.60 40.94
C MET A 358 37.17 -7.78 42.44
N ALA A 359 36.04 -7.28 42.96
CA ALA A 359 35.69 -7.43 44.37
C ALA A 359 35.50 -8.92 44.76
N LEU A 360 34.92 -9.73 43.87
CA LEU A 360 34.78 -11.17 44.08
C LEU A 360 36.15 -11.84 44.16
N HIS A 361 37.07 -11.51 43.24
CA HIS A 361 38.44 -12.02 43.25
C HIS A 361 39.19 -11.66 44.54
N GLU A 362 39.06 -10.43 45.02
CA GLU A 362 39.68 -9.98 46.28
C GLU A 362 39.13 -10.73 47.50
N VAL A 363 37.81 -10.91 47.57
CA VAL A 363 37.17 -11.69 48.64
C VAL A 363 37.61 -13.16 48.57
N MET A 364 37.67 -13.77 47.39
CA MET A 364 38.13 -15.15 47.25
C MET A 364 39.60 -15.31 47.68
N ALA A 365 40.46 -14.35 47.33
CA ALA A 365 41.88 -14.36 47.72
C ALA A 365 42.08 -14.20 49.24
N THR A 366 41.27 -13.36 49.90
CA THR A 366 41.37 -13.11 51.35
C THR A 366 40.74 -14.21 52.20
N SER A 367 39.69 -14.87 51.70
CA SER A 367 38.88 -15.80 52.49
C SER A 367 39.50 -17.20 52.68
N HIS A 368 40.64 -17.51 52.02
CA HIS A 368 41.32 -18.82 52.09
C HIS A 368 40.37 -20.02 51.90
N VAL A 369 39.29 -19.83 51.14
CA VAL A 369 38.31 -20.89 50.87
C VAL A 369 38.90 -21.81 49.83
N ASP A 370 38.84 -23.12 50.11
CA ASP A 370 39.25 -24.16 49.17
C ASP A 370 38.58 -23.94 47.78
N PRO A 371 39.36 -23.81 46.69
CA PRO A 371 38.84 -23.50 45.36
C PRO A 371 37.76 -24.47 44.87
N THR A 372 37.90 -25.75 45.20
CA THR A 372 36.92 -26.80 44.87
C THR A 372 35.60 -26.60 45.61
N THR A 373 35.66 -26.24 46.89
CA THR A 373 34.48 -25.94 47.70
C THR A 373 33.77 -24.66 47.24
N ALA A 374 34.52 -23.61 46.92
CA ALA A 374 33.96 -22.36 46.38
C ALA A 374 33.29 -22.56 45.02
N ALA A 375 33.92 -23.31 44.10
CA ALA A 375 33.34 -23.64 42.79
C ALA A 375 32.03 -24.45 42.92
N ASN A 376 31.98 -25.41 43.84
CA ASN A 376 30.78 -26.19 44.09
C ASN A 376 29.62 -25.35 44.67
N ILE A 377 29.93 -24.39 45.56
CA ILE A 377 28.95 -23.45 46.10
C ILE A 377 28.45 -22.50 45.01
N SER A 378 29.35 -21.95 44.19
CA SER A 378 29.00 -21.08 43.05
C SER A 378 28.08 -21.79 42.08
N ARG A 379 28.42 -23.03 41.69
CA ARG A 379 27.60 -23.80 40.75
C ARG A 379 26.20 -24.09 41.29
N LYS A 380 26.07 -24.41 42.58
CA LYS A 380 24.75 -24.59 43.23
C LYS A 380 23.96 -23.29 43.27
N LEU A 381 24.63 -22.15 43.51
CA LEU A 381 24.00 -20.83 43.47
C LEU A 381 23.52 -20.49 42.05
N ASP A 382 24.32 -20.78 41.03
CA ASP A 382 23.94 -20.58 39.62
C ASP A 382 22.72 -21.43 39.25
N GLU A 383 22.72 -22.72 39.62
CA GLU A 383 21.57 -23.62 39.42
C GLU A 383 20.30 -23.08 40.10
N ILE A 384 20.40 -22.53 41.32
CA ILE A 384 19.27 -21.92 42.03
C ILE A 384 18.82 -20.62 41.35
N ILE A 385 19.75 -19.76 40.93
CA ILE A 385 19.46 -18.50 40.25
C ILE A 385 18.76 -18.78 38.92
N ASP A 386 19.23 -19.76 38.15
CA ASP A 386 18.61 -20.17 36.89
C ASP A 386 17.21 -20.73 37.10
N ALA A 387 17.02 -21.59 38.10
CA ALA A 387 15.70 -22.10 38.47
C ALA A 387 14.75 -20.97 38.87
N LYS A 388 15.22 -19.97 39.63
CA LYS A 388 14.42 -18.81 40.03
C LYS A 388 14.11 -17.90 38.85
N ASN A 389 15.06 -17.64 37.98
CA ASN A 389 14.86 -16.86 36.75
C ASN A 389 13.86 -17.54 35.81
N GLN A 390 13.90 -18.87 35.73
CA GLN A 390 12.92 -19.65 34.98
C GLN A 390 11.52 -19.53 35.59
N GLN A 391 11.38 -19.67 36.91
CA GLN A 391 10.12 -19.43 37.62
C GLN A 391 9.57 -18.02 37.38
N ILE A 392 10.43 -16.99 37.39
CA ILE A 392 10.03 -15.61 37.09
C ILE A 392 9.47 -15.50 35.67
N ARG A 393 10.14 -16.10 34.67
CA ARG A 393 9.66 -16.09 33.28
C ARG A 393 8.33 -16.80 33.12
N GLU A 394 8.15 -17.94 33.78
CA GLU A 394 6.90 -18.71 33.79
C GLU A 394 5.77 -17.89 34.41
N LEU A 395 5.99 -17.29 35.58
CA LEU A 395 4.99 -16.44 36.24
C LEU A 395 4.64 -15.20 35.43
N GLN A 396 5.60 -14.58 34.74
CA GLN A 396 5.34 -13.46 33.83
C GLN A 396 4.47 -13.88 32.65
N LEU A 397 4.71 -15.08 32.12
CA LEU A 397 3.94 -15.63 31.02
C LEU A 397 2.52 -16.02 31.46
N ASP A 398 2.36 -16.60 32.64
CA ASP A 398 1.06 -16.90 33.22
C ASP A 398 0.28 -15.62 33.54
N LEU A 399 0.93 -14.59 34.07
CA LEU A 399 0.31 -13.27 34.25
C LEU A 399 -0.18 -12.70 32.91
N ALA A 400 0.62 -12.80 31.85
CA ALA A 400 0.22 -12.35 30.51
C ALA A 400 -0.99 -13.14 29.97
N ARG A 401 -1.01 -14.47 30.17
CA ARG A 401 -2.13 -15.34 29.80
C ARG A 401 -3.41 -14.97 30.54
N VAL A 402 -3.34 -14.82 31.87
CA VAL A 402 -4.50 -14.44 32.71
C VAL A 402 -5.00 -13.05 32.33
N THR A 403 -4.09 -12.11 32.07
CA THR A 403 -4.47 -10.76 31.63
C THR A 403 -5.16 -10.76 30.27
N LYS A 404 -4.69 -11.58 29.32
CA LYS A 404 -5.35 -11.79 28.02
C LYS A 404 -6.74 -12.38 28.20
N ALA A 405 -6.87 -13.45 28.97
CA ALA A 405 -8.16 -14.11 29.25
C ALA A 405 -9.14 -13.15 29.93
N HIS A 406 -8.67 -12.34 30.88
CA HIS A 406 -9.47 -11.29 31.52
C HIS A 406 -9.99 -10.26 30.51
N ASN A 407 -9.11 -9.76 29.62
CA ASN A 407 -9.50 -8.79 28.59
C ASN A 407 -10.46 -9.38 27.55
N GLU A 408 -10.30 -10.65 27.16
CA GLU A 408 -11.24 -11.38 26.29
C GLU A 408 -12.60 -11.59 26.96
N LEU A 409 -12.61 -11.92 28.25
CA LEU A 409 -13.83 -12.06 29.04
C LEU A 409 -14.60 -10.73 29.13
N ILE A 410 -13.91 -9.60 29.34
CA ILE A 410 -14.54 -8.28 29.31
C ILE A 410 -15.18 -8.02 27.95
N ARG A 411 -14.47 -8.30 26.85
CA ARG A 411 -15.02 -8.09 25.48
C ARG A 411 -16.25 -8.96 25.21
N THR A 412 -16.23 -10.22 25.62
CA THR A 412 -17.37 -11.12 25.44
C THR A 412 -18.57 -10.71 26.29
N PHE A 413 -18.36 -10.27 27.54
CA PHE A 413 -19.43 -9.70 28.35
C PHE A 413 -20.02 -8.43 27.75
N GLN A 414 -19.18 -7.49 27.30
CA GLN A 414 -19.63 -6.28 26.62
C GLN A 414 -20.46 -6.61 25.38
N ALA A 415 -20.02 -7.55 24.55
CA ALA A 415 -20.77 -8.00 23.38
C ALA A 415 -22.13 -8.59 23.78
N LYS A 416 -22.19 -9.41 24.84
CA LYS A 416 -23.44 -10.01 25.32
C LYS A 416 -24.39 -9.00 25.95
N MET A 417 -23.88 -7.97 26.64
CA MET A 417 -24.70 -6.87 27.18
C MET A 417 -25.37 -6.07 26.06
N ILE A 418 -24.60 -5.72 25.01
CA ILE A 418 -25.11 -5.05 23.82
C ILE A 418 -26.21 -5.90 23.16
N GLU A 419 -25.98 -7.20 22.98
CA GLU A 419 -26.95 -8.12 22.37
C GLU A 419 -28.28 -8.20 23.13
N ASN A 420 -28.25 -8.04 24.46
CA ASN A 420 -29.45 -8.04 25.32
C ASN A 420 -30.01 -6.65 25.59
N GLY A 421 -29.51 -5.60 24.93
CA GLY A 421 -30.00 -4.23 25.09
C GLY A 421 -29.66 -3.58 26.44
N VAL A 422 -28.67 -4.10 27.16
CA VAL A 422 -28.18 -3.52 28.42
C VAL A 422 -27.06 -2.50 28.11
N PRO A 423 -27.17 -1.24 28.56
CA PRO A 423 -26.14 -0.22 28.36
C PRO A 423 -24.78 -0.64 28.96
N ILE A 424 -23.71 -0.38 28.22
CA ILE A 424 -22.33 -0.75 28.60
C ILE A 424 -21.82 0.08 29.79
N ASP A 425 -22.44 1.23 30.05
CA ASP A 425 -22.03 2.20 31.09
C ASP A 425 -22.11 1.62 32.52
N ASP A 426 -22.88 0.55 32.74
CA ASP A 426 -22.98 -0.14 34.03
C ASP A 426 -21.79 -1.08 34.32
N LEU A 427 -20.91 -1.33 33.33
CA LEU A 427 -19.75 -2.21 33.50
C LEU A 427 -18.51 -1.41 33.96
N SER A 428 -18.22 -1.46 35.26
CA SER A 428 -17.02 -0.81 35.84
C SER A 428 -15.69 -1.53 35.56
N LEU A 429 -15.69 -2.64 34.82
CA LEU A 429 -14.51 -3.45 34.52
C LEU A 429 -13.72 -2.85 33.36
N LYS A 430 -12.45 -2.50 33.61
CA LYS A 430 -11.55 -1.93 32.60
C LYS A 430 -10.54 -2.97 32.13
N PRO A 431 -10.24 -3.05 30.82
CA PRO A 431 -9.18 -3.92 30.33
C PRO A 431 -7.83 -3.52 30.92
N LEU A 432 -7.05 -4.53 31.31
CA LEU A 432 -5.72 -4.38 31.88
C LEU A 432 -4.70 -4.11 30.77
N VAL A 433 -3.80 -3.15 31.01
CA VAL A 433 -2.72 -2.80 30.06
C VAL A 433 -1.53 -3.73 30.28
N THR A 434 -1.22 -4.58 29.30
CA THR A 434 -0.03 -5.42 29.32
C THR A 434 1.19 -4.65 28.79
N ASN A 435 2.20 -4.44 29.62
CA ASN A 435 3.54 -4.02 29.16
C ASN A 435 4.25 -5.24 28.52
N ALA A 436 3.81 -5.65 27.33
CA ALA A 436 4.42 -6.72 26.56
C ALA A 436 5.71 -6.23 25.88
N THR A 437 6.74 -5.91 26.67
CA THR A 437 8.07 -5.53 26.14
C THR A 437 9.12 -6.64 26.33
N VAL A 438 8.74 -7.82 26.84
CA VAL A 438 9.70 -8.89 27.22
C VAL A 438 9.48 -10.23 26.50
N LEU A 439 8.48 -10.36 25.62
CA LEU A 439 8.31 -11.59 24.84
C LEU A 439 8.38 -11.28 23.34
N PRO A 440 9.15 -12.06 22.55
CA PRO A 440 8.98 -12.05 21.11
C PRO A 440 7.50 -12.31 20.85
N ALA A 441 6.90 -11.54 19.95
CA ALA A 441 5.56 -11.80 19.46
C ALA A 441 5.55 -13.15 18.72
N VAL A 442 5.53 -14.25 19.47
CA VAL A 442 5.08 -15.53 18.96
C VAL A 442 3.59 -15.35 18.81
N ALA A 443 3.17 -15.14 17.57
CA ALA A 443 1.80 -15.20 17.16
C ALA A 443 1.24 -16.56 17.62
N LEU A 444 0.54 -16.54 18.75
CA LEU A 444 -0.36 -17.61 19.15
C LEU A 444 -1.52 -17.56 18.15
N LYS A 445 -1.47 -18.51 17.23
CA LYS A 445 -2.58 -18.90 16.36
C LYS A 445 -3.74 -19.46 17.14
#